data_AF-A0A7C4XTN0-F1
#
_entry.id   AF-A0A7C4XTN0-F1
#
_cell.length_a   1.000
_cell.length_b   1.000
_cell.length_c   1.000
_cell.angle_alpha   90.00
_cell.angle_beta   90.00
_cell.angle_gamma   90.00
#
_symmetry.space_group_name_H-M   'P 1'
#
loop_
_entity.id
_entity.type
_entity.pdbx_description
1 polymer ?
#
loop_
_entity_poly.entity_id
_entity_poly.type
_entity_poly.pdbx_seq_one_letter_code
_entity_poly.pdbx_strand_id
1 'polypeptide(L)'
;MERGYLSYDDEKFPELLKRVSDSPTGIYYKGNFSPSLLNKCLAIVGSRRNTRYSSEVLNRILPGLIDAGVIVVSGFMYGVDAEAHSKCLSHGGKTIAVLPHGIDFPPS
;
A
#
# COMPACT_ATOMS: atom_id res chain seq x y z
N MET A 1 -8.37 11.59 9.65
CA MET A 1 -7.46 11.41 8.50
C MET A 1 -7.96 12.30 7.38
N GLU A 2 -7.05 13.00 6.70
CA GLU A 2 -7.35 13.80 5.53
C GLU A 2 -7.91 12.91 4.41
N ARG A 3 -8.73 13.51 3.55
CA ARG A 3 -9.30 12.87 2.35
C ARG A 3 -9.12 13.83 1.19
N GLY A 4 -8.91 13.27 0.00
CA GLY A 4 -8.79 14.09 -1.19
C GLY A 4 -8.89 13.30 -2.48
N TYR A 5 -8.85 14.04 -3.57
CA TYR A 5 -8.81 13.54 -4.94
C TYR A 5 -7.64 14.22 -5.65
N LEU A 6 -6.92 13.45 -6.46
CA LEU A 6 -5.88 13.94 -7.34
C LEU A 6 -6.28 13.58 -8.76
N SER A 7 -6.44 14.56 -9.63
CA SER A 7 -6.59 14.31 -11.06
C SER A 7 -5.25 13.89 -11.68
N TYR A 8 -5.29 13.29 -12.87
CA TYR A 8 -4.09 12.93 -13.63
C TYR A 8 -3.09 14.09 -13.80
N ASP A 9 -3.60 15.31 -14.02
CA ASP A 9 -2.78 16.51 -14.23
C ASP A 9 -2.30 17.18 -12.91
N ASP A 10 -2.72 16.68 -11.75
CA ASP A 10 -2.27 17.21 -10.47
C ASP A 10 -0.77 16.99 -10.30
N GLU A 11 -0.03 18.02 -9.85
CA GLU A 11 1.41 17.94 -9.61
C GLU A 11 1.78 16.86 -8.58
N LYS A 12 0.85 16.55 -7.66
CA LYS A 12 1.03 15.50 -6.64
C LYS A 12 0.63 14.12 -7.14
N PHE A 13 0.08 14.00 -8.35
CA PHE A 13 -0.31 12.71 -8.91
C PHE A 13 0.93 11.82 -9.14
N PRO A 14 0.91 10.54 -8.75
CA PRO A 14 2.08 9.68 -8.84
C PRO A 14 2.61 9.48 -10.27
N GLU A 15 3.84 9.92 -10.52
CA GLU A 15 4.50 9.75 -11.83
C GLU A 15 4.60 8.28 -12.26
N LEU A 16 4.76 7.35 -11.32
CA LEU A 16 4.76 5.91 -11.63
C LEU A 16 3.42 5.44 -12.19
N LEU A 17 2.29 6.01 -11.74
CA LEU A 17 0.97 5.68 -12.26
C LEU A 17 0.72 6.32 -13.63
N LYS A 18 1.35 7.45 -13.98
CA LYS A 18 1.27 8.03 -15.33
C LYS A 18 1.93 7.15 -16.40
N ARG A 19 2.87 6.28 -16.00
CA ARG A 19 3.68 5.44 -16.89
C ARG A 19 3.06 4.09 -17.23
N VAL A 20 2.03 3.66 -16.50
CA VAL A 20 1.33 2.41 -16.83
C VAL A 20 0.37 2.62 -18.01
N SER A 21 0.19 1.60 -18.85
CA SER A 21 -0.60 1.69 -20.08
C SER A 21 -2.07 2.04 -19.84
N ASP A 22 -2.63 1.62 -18.70
CA ASP A 22 -3.99 1.91 -18.27
C ASP A 22 -3.96 2.84 -17.05
N SER A 23 -3.42 4.05 -17.28
CA SER A 23 -3.25 5.03 -16.21
C SER A 23 -4.61 5.56 -15.74
N PRO A 24 -4.86 5.63 -14.43
CA PRO A 24 -6.12 6.16 -13.94
C PRO A 24 -6.21 7.67 -14.20
N THR A 25 -7.41 8.15 -14.55
CA THR A 25 -7.69 9.58 -14.77
C THR A 25 -7.63 10.41 -13.47
N GLY A 26 -7.64 9.73 -12.33
CA GLY A 26 -7.43 10.32 -11.01
C GLY A 26 -7.51 9.26 -9.90
N ILE A 27 -7.11 9.63 -8.70
CA ILE A 27 -7.16 8.75 -7.52
C ILE A 27 -7.79 9.46 -6.33
N TYR A 28 -8.58 8.71 -5.56
CA TYR A 28 -9.05 9.12 -4.24
C TYR A 28 -8.10 8.59 -3.17
N TYR A 29 -7.87 9.37 -2.11
CA TYR A 29 -7.05 8.94 -0.98
C TYR A 29 -7.68 9.32 0.35
N LYS A 30 -7.27 8.59 1.39
CA LYS A 30 -7.62 8.83 2.80
C LYS A 30 -6.41 8.51 3.65
N GLY A 31 -5.96 9.46 4.44
CA GLY A 31 -4.73 9.36 5.22
C GLY A 31 -3.81 10.54 5.00
N ASN A 32 -2.57 10.41 5.45
CA ASN A 32 -1.52 11.40 5.21
C ASN A 32 -0.89 11.07 3.85
N PHE A 33 -1.27 11.79 2.79
CA PHE A 33 -0.74 11.59 1.45
C PHE A 33 0.36 12.61 1.14
N SER A 34 1.47 12.13 0.61
CA SER A 34 2.54 12.93 0.03
C SER A 34 3.17 12.14 -1.13
N PRO A 35 3.52 12.78 -2.26
CA PRO A 35 4.23 12.12 -3.36
C PRO A 35 5.49 11.40 -2.89
N SER A 36 6.17 11.93 -1.86
CA SER A 36 7.38 11.33 -1.30
C SER A 36 7.17 9.94 -0.67
N LEU A 37 5.92 9.57 -0.33
CA LEU A 37 5.59 8.23 0.16
C LEU A 37 5.81 7.15 -0.91
N LEU A 38 5.89 7.53 -2.18
CA LEU A 38 6.03 6.60 -3.29
C LEU A 38 7.49 6.43 -3.74
N ASN A 39 8.43 7.12 -3.10
CA ASN A 39 9.86 7.09 -3.46
C ASN A 39 10.53 5.74 -3.14
N LYS A 40 10.06 5.05 -2.10
CA LYS A 40 10.68 3.82 -1.59
C LYS A 40 9.62 2.83 -1.13
N CYS A 41 8.96 2.20 -2.08
CA CYS A 41 7.87 1.25 -1.82
C CYS A 41 8.30 -0.19 -2.10
N LEU A 42 7.72 -1.12 -1.33
CA LEU A 42 7.70 -2.54 -1.65
C LEU A 42 6.24 -2.99 -1.76
N ALA A 43 5.86 -3.45 -2.94
CA ALA A 43 4.58 -4.12 -3.14
C ALA A 43 4.66 -5.55 -2.58
N ILE A 44 3.69 -5.92 -1.72
CA ILE A 44 3.53 -7.27 -1.21
C ILE A 44 2.19 -7.78 -1.73
N VAL A 45 2.22 -8.91 -2.43
CA VAL A 45 1.03 -9.58 -2.96
C VAL A 45 1.11 -11.06 -2.61
N GLY A 46 -0.03 -11.70 -2.39
CA GLY A 46 -0.04 -13.12 -2.10
C GLY A 46 -1.43 -13.73 -1.99
N SER A 47 -1.46 -14.94 -1.45
CA SER A 47 -2.69 -15.71 -1.29
C SER A 47 -3.66 -15.06 -0.28
N ARG A 48 -4.96 -15.12 -0.58
CA ARG A 48 -6.04 -14.79 0.36
C ARG A 48 -6.14 -15.79 1.53
N ARG A 49 -5.57 -16.99 1.35
CA ARG A 49 -5.38 -17.98 2.41
C ARG A 49 -3.95 -17.85 2.93
N ASN A 50 -3.81 -17.19 4.07
CA ASN A 50 -2.53 -17.10 4.72
C ASN A 50 -2.01 -18.48 5.12
N THR A 51 -0.72 -18.69 4.98
CA THR A 51 -0.05 -19.91 5.46
C THR A 51 0.98 -19.54 6.51
N ARG A 52 1.43 -20.52 7.30
CA ARG A 52 2.54 -20.31 8.22
C ARG A 52 3.80 -19.80 7.50
N TYR A 53 4.02 -20.26 6.27
CA TYR A 53 5.16 -19.85 5.44
C TYR A 53 5.16 -18.34 5.14
N SER A 54 4.03 -17.78 4.70
CA SER A 54 3.95 -16.33 4.42
C SER A 54 4.21 -15.51 5.68
N SER A 55 3.72 -15.95 6.84
CA SER A 55 4.00 -15.29 8.11
C SER A 55 5.49 -15.28 8.47
N GLU A 56 6.16 -16.43 8.31
CA GLU A 56 7.59 -16.58 8.58
C GLU A 56 8.44 -15.73 7.63
N VAL A 57 8.10 -15.71 6.34
CA VAL A 57 8.78 -14.87 5.34
C VAL A 57 8.62 -13.39 5.69
N LEU A 58 7.40 -12.93 5.96
CA LEU A 58 7.15 -11.53 6.29
C LEU A 58 7.86 -11.11 7.59
N ASN A 59 7.90 -11.98 8.61
CA ASN A 59 8.67 -11.72 9.83
C ASN A 59 10.18 -11.57 9.58
N ARG A 60 10.70 -12.31 8.60
CA ARG A 60 12.13 -12.29 8.30
C ARG A 60 12.54 -11.06 7.48
N ILE A 61 11.70 -10.64 6.53
CA ILE A 61 12.08 -9.61 5.56
C ILE A 61 11.66 -8.20 5.98
N LEU A 62 10.50 -8.04 6.62
CA LEU A 62 9.92 -6.72 6.86
C LEU A 62 10.73 -5.85 7.84
N PRO A 63 11.26 -6.35 8.97
CA PRO A 63 11.90 -5.48 9.95
C PRO A 63 13.02 -4.63 9.37
N GLY A 64 13.99 -5.26 8.70
CA GLY A 64 15.12 -4.54 8.11
C GLY A 64 14.73 -3.58 6.96
N LEU A 65 13.66 -3.89 6.22
CA LEU A 65 13.14 -3.01 5.18
C LEU A 65 12.45 -1.78 5.79
N ILE A 66 11.67 -1.98 6.84
CA ILE A 66 10.97 -0.91 7.56
C ILE A 66 11.97 0.02 8.23
N ASP A 67 13.00 -0.52 8.89
CA ASP A 67 14.10 0.26 9.47
C ASP A 67 14.83 1.09 8.41
N ALA A 68 14.93 0.57 7.19
CA ALA A 68 15.49 1.29 6.04
C ALA A 68 14.51 2.31 5.42
N GLY A 69 13.33 2.52 6.00
CA GLY A 69 12.32 3.47 5.53
C GLY A 69 11.51 3.01 4.32
N VAL A 70 11.45 1.69 4.05
CA VAL A 70 10.61 1.14 2.98
C VAL A 70 9.14 1.16 3.40
N ILE A 71 8.28 1.64 2.49
CA ILE A 71 6.83 1.70 2.68
C ILE A 71 6.20 0.46 2.05
N VAL A 72 5.39 -0.26 2.84
CA VAL A 72 4.69 -1.46 2.37
C VAL A 72 3.42 -1.06 1.61
N VAL A 73 3.25 -1.56 0.38
CA VAL A 73 2.05 -1.36 -0.44
C VAL A 73 1.35 -2.70 -0.67
N SER A 74 0.03 -2.78 -0.42
CA SER A 74 -0.75 -4.01 -0.62
C SER A 74 -2.24 -3.70 -0.87
N GLY A 75 -3.03 -4.70 -1.27
CA GLY A 75 -4.43 -4.57 -1.71
C GLY A 75 -5.52 -4.56 -0.62
N PHE A 76 -5.15 -4.50 0.67
CA PHE A 76 -6.10 -4.47 1.80
C PHE A 76 -7.10 -5.64 1.85
N MET A 77 -6.69 -6.82 1.39
CA MET A 77 -7.49 -8.04 1.45
C MET A 77 -7.08 -8.95 2.61
N TYR A 78 -7.85 -10.01 2.85
CA TYR A 78 -7.46 -11.07 3.76
C TYR A 78 -6.18 -11.78 3.29
N GLY A 79 -5.57 -12.52 4.21
CA GLY A 79 -4.40 -13.33 3.90
C GLY A 79 -3.11 -12.54 4.02
N VAL A 80 -2.26 -12.65 2.99
CA VAL A 80 -0.94 -12.02 2.97
C VAL A 80 -1.02 -10.50 3.08
N ASP A 81 -2.00 -9.87 2.44
CA ASP A 81 -2.18 -8.42 2.44
C ASP A 81 -2.41 -7.86 3.85
N ALA A 82 -3.40 -8.40 4.56
CA ALA A 82 -3.69 -8.03 5.95
C ALA A 82 -2.48 -8.25 6.87
N GLU A 83 -1.75 -9.36 6.68
CA GLU A 83 -0.57 -9.66 7.48
C GLU A 83 0.59 -8.70 7.20
N ALA A 84 0.82 -8.35 5.93
CA ALA A 84 1.86 -7.39 5.54
C ALA A 84 1.60 -6.01 6.15
N HIS A 85 0.36 -5.52 6.06
CA HIS A 85 -0.05 -4.27 6.71
C HIS A 85 0.14 -4.33 8.23
N SER A 86 -0.35 -5.40 8.87
CA SER A 86 -0.29 -5.58 10.31
C SER A 86 1.15 -5.60 10.83
N LYS A 87 2.02 -6.41 10.22
CA LYS A 87 3.44 -6.47 10.59
C LYS A 87 4.18 -5.18 10.30
N CYS A 88 3.85 -4.49 9.21
CA CYS A 88 4.43 -3.18 8.91
C CYS A 88 4.14 -2.19 10.05
N LEU A 89 2.87 -2.11 10.46
CA LEU A 89 2.45 -1.22 11.54
C LEU A 89 3.03 -1.64 12.90
N SER A 90 3.12 -2.94 13.19
CA SER A 90 3.68 -3.43 14.45
C SER A 90 5.17 -3.10 14.63
N HIS A 91 5.90 -2.88 13.52
CA HIS A 91 7.29 -2.45 13.51
C HIS A 91 7.45 -0.92 13.35
N GLY A 92 6.37 -0.15 13.48
CA GLY A 92 6.41 1.32 13.38
C GLY A 92 6.56 1.87 11.96
N GLY A 93 6.42 1.02 10.93
CA GLY A 93 6.51 1.41 9.54
C GLY A 93 5.26 2.11 9.02
N LYS A 94 5.36 2.62 7.79
CA LYS A 94 4.22 3.20 7.05
C LYS A 94 3.76 2.24 5.96
N THR A 95 2.45 2.21 5.73
CA THR A 95 1.87 1.34 4.71
C THR A 95 0.79 2.05 3.90
N ILE A 96 0.63 1.63 2.64
CA ILE A 96 -0.37 2.12 1.68
C ILE A 96 -1.26 0.95 1.28
N ALA A 97 -2.55 1.12 1.47
CA ALA A 97 -3.58 0.19 1.00
C ALA A 97 -4.15 0.67 -0.33
N VAL A 98 -4.12 -0.18 -1.36
CA VAL A 98 -4.76 0.07 -2.67
C VAL A 98 -6.05 -0.74 -2.72
N LEU A 99 -7.19 -0.05 -2.68
CA LEU A 99 -8.50 -0.70 -2.56
C LEU A 99 -9.08 -1.03 -3.94
N PRO A 100 -9.63 -2.24 -4.16
CA PRO A 100 -10.34 -2.59 -5.38
C PRO A 100 -11.80 -2.09 -5.39
N HIS A 101 -12.23 -1.40 -4.35
CA HIS A 101 -13.57 -0.82 -4.18
C HIS A 101 -13.45 0.65 -3.76
N GLY A 102 -14.57 1.36 -3.73
CA GLY A 102 -14.59 2.76 -3.28
C GLY A 102 -14.08 2.90 -1.85
N ILE A 103 -13.33 3.98 -1.58
CA ILE A 103 -12.60 4.22 -0.32
C ILE A 103 -13.48 4.32 0.93
N ASP A 104 -14.78 4.48 0.73
CA ASP A 104 -15.81 4.59 1.77
C ASP A 104 -16.63 3.31 1.97
N PHE A 105 -16.38 2.28 1.18
CA PHE A 105 -17.06 0.99 1.29
C PHE A 105 -16.16 -0.03 1.98
N PRO A 106 -16.71 -0.98 2.75
CA PRO A 106 -15.94 -2.09 3.26
C PRO A 106 -15.47 -3.01 2.11
N PRO A 107 -14.42 -3.83 2.33
CA PRO A 107 -14.06 -4.87 1.39
C PRO A 107 -15.25 -5.83 1.21
N SER A 108 -15.59 -6.09 -0.05
CA SER A 108 -16.59 -7.10 -0.47
C SER A 108 -16.05 -8.51 -0.36
#